data_AF-A0A2S1WVT2-F1
#
_entry.id   AF-A0A2S1WVT2-F1
#
_cell.length_a   1.000
_cell.length_b   1.000
_cell.length_c   1.000
_cell.angle_alpha   90.00
_cell.angle_beta   90.00
_cell.angle_gamma   90.00
#
_symmetry.space_group_name_H-M   'P 1'
#
loop_
_entity.id
_entity.type
_entity.pdbx_description
1 polymer ?
#
loop_
_entity_poly.entity_id
_entity_poly.type
_entity_poly.pdbx_seq_one_letter_code
_entity_poly.pdbx_strand_id
1 'polypeptide(L)' 'NAKETGVAGLSIEDYTGNDADPLYDFDLAVKRVRAARDAIDKAGGDVIFTARTEGFIKTHPKSDQVSATVNML' A
#
# COMPACT_ATOMS: atom_id res chain seq x y z
N ASN A 1 -11.90 -9.27 9.05
CA ASN A 1 -11.34 -8.43 7.95
C ASN A 1 -11.51 -6.95 8.33
N ALA A 2 -10.86 -6.00 7.66
CA ALA A 2 -10.90 -4.59 8.11
C ALA A 2 -12.32 -4.00 8.19
N LYS A 3 -13.26 -4.43 7.35
CA LYS A 3 -14.67 -4.03 7.45
C LYS A 3 -15.31 -4.44 8.79
N GLU A 4 -15.08 -5.66 9.26
CA GLU A 4 -15.68 -6.18 10.49
C GLU A 4 -15.31 -5.38 11.74
N THR A 5 -14.21 -4.61 11.69
CA THR A 5 -13.82 -3.72 12.80
C THR A 5 -14.51 -2.36 12.77
N GLY A 6 -15.31 -2.06 11.72
CA GLY A 6 -16.08 -0.83 11.61
C GLY A 6 -15.27 0.41 11.20
N VAL A 7 -14.08 0.23 10.60
CA VAL A 7 -13.25 1.37 10.17
C VAL A 7 -13.79 2.01 8.89
N ALA A 8 -13.69 3.34 8.80
CA ALA A 8 -14.03 4.10 7.59
C ALA A 8 -12.94 4.05 6.51
N GLY A 9 -11.72 3.62 6.86
CA GLY A 9 -10.61 3.52 5.92
C GLY A 9 -9.41 2.74 6.46
N LEU A 10 -8.53 2.35 5.54
CA LEU A 10 -7.27 1.66 5.87
C LEU A 10 -6.19 1.95 4.83
N SER A 11 -4.93 1.75 5.22
CA SER A 11 -3.78 1.81 4.31
C SER A 11 -3.01 0.49 4.25
N ILE A 12 -2.37 0.26 3.12
CA ILE A 12 -1.31 -0.74 2.96
C ILE A 12 -0.06 -0.03 2.46
N GLU A 13 1.07 -0.33 3.09
CA GLU A 13 2.38 0.22 2.76
C GLU A 13 3.31 -0.78 2.07
N ASP A 14 4.30 -0.26 1.36
CA ASP A 14 5.36 -1.02 0.68
C ASP A 14 6.60 -1.25 1.57
N TYR A 15 6.56 -0.87 2.85
CA TYR A 15 7.64 -1.15 3.80
C TYR A 15 7.69 -2.64 4.19
N THR A 16 8.87 -3.22 4.16
CA THR A 16 9.11 -4.64 4.47
C THR A 16 9.17 -4.92 5.98
N GLY A 17 9.40 -3.88 6.80
CA GLY A 17 9.76 -4.04 8.21
C GLY A 17 11.28 -4.11 8.46
N ASN A 18 12.10 -4.16 7.41
CA ASN A 18 13.55 -4.30 7.48
C ASN A 18 14.26 -3.06 6.93
N ASP A 19 14.90 -2.27 7.79
CA ASP A 19 15.61 -1.06 7.35
C ASP A 19 16.80 -1.32 6.40
N ALA A 20 17.35 -2.54 6.38
CA ALA A 20 18.41 -2.90 5.43
C ALA A 20 17.90 -3.16 4.01
N ASP A 21 16.61 -3.49 3.88
CA ASP A 21 15.93 -3.73 2.60
C ASP A 21 14.48 -3.23 2.73
N PRO A 22 14.27 -1.90 2.76
CA PRO A 22 13.07 -1.31 3.35
C PRO A 22 11.84 -1.43 2.46
N LEU A 23 11.97 -1.53 1.14
CA LEU A 23 10.82 -1.54 0.25
C LEU A 23 10.66 -2.89 -0.41
N TYR A 24 9.42 -3.36 -0.56
CA TYR A 24 9.15 -4.48 -1.44
C TYR A 24 9.53 -4.13 -2.89
N ASP A 25 9.86 -5.15 -3.67
CA ASP A 25 9.90 -5.02 -5.12
C ASP A 25 8.59 -4.42 -5.66
N PHE A 26 8.70 -3.59 -6.70
CA PHE A 26 7.58 -2.83 -7.25
C PHE A 26 6.40 -3.74 -7.61
N ASP A 27 6.64 -4.85 -8.31
CA ASP A 27 5.56 -5.75 -8.73
C ASP A 27 4.91 -6.45 -7.54
N LEU A 28 5.68 -6.74 -6.50
CA LEU A 28 5.16 -7.29 -5.26
C LEU A 28 4.31 -6.26 -4.50
N ALA A 29 4.75 -5.00 -4.45
CA ALA A 29 3.97 -3.90 -3.86
C ALA A 29 2.63 -3.72 -4.59
N VAL A 30 2.62 -3.69 -5.93
CA VAL A 30 1.38 -3.64 -6.75
C VAL A 30 0.45 -4.80 -6.41
N LYS A 31 0.99 -6.03 -6.37
CA LYS A 31 0.19 -7.24 -6.09
C LYS A 31 -0.48 -7.17 -4.73
N ARG A 32 0.22 -6.66 -3.71
CA ARG A 32 -0.34 -6.48 -2.36
C ARG A 32 -1.47 -5.45 -2.33
N VAL A 33 -1.29 -4.32 -3.01
CA VAL A 33 -2.31 -3.26 -3.13
C VAL A 33 -3.56 -3.79 -3.83
N ARG A 34 -3.41 -4.50 -4.95
CA ARG A 34 -4.53 -5.10 -5.68
C ARG A 34 -5.27 -6.15 -4.85
N ALA A 35 -4.53 -7.03 -4.18
CA ALA A 35 -5.14 -8.04 -3.31
C ALA A 35 -5.93 -7.40 -2.15
N ALA A 36 -5.44 -6.30 -1.58
CA ALA A 36 -6.15 -5.56 -0.54
C ALA A 36 -7.44 -4.90 -1.10
N ARG A 37 -7.36 -4.26 -2.27
CA ARG A 37 -8.53 -3.68 -2.96
C ARG A 37 -9.59 -4.75 -3.23
N ASP A 38 -9.20 -5.88 -3.82
CA ASP A 38 -10.09 -7.01 -4.09
C ASP A 38 -10.78 -7.52 -2.81
N ALA A 39 -10.04 -7.59 -1.69
CA ALA A 39 -10.59 -8.03 -0.42
C ALA A 39 -11.61 -7.03 0.15
N ILE A 40 -11.37 -5.72 0.00
CA ILE A 40 -12.32 -4.68 0.41
C ILE A 40 -13.57 -4.71 -0.49
N ASP A 41 -13.39 -4.87 -1.80
CA ASP A 41 -14.51 -4.96 -2.76
C ASP A 41 -15.40 -6.17 -2.46
N LYS A 42 -14.79 -7.33 -2.18
CA LYS A 42 -15.54 -8.54 -1.77
C LYS A 42 -16.24 -8.39 -0.42
N ALA A 43 -15.62 -7.66 0.52
CA ALA A 43 -16.24 -7.39 1.81
C ALA A 43 -17.43 -6.41 1.68
N GLY A 44 -17.38 -5.49 0.70
CA GLY A 44 -18.38 -4.45 0.46
C GLY A 44 -18.40 -3.35 1.52
N GLY A 45 -19.13 -2.27 1.24
CA GLY A 45 -19.20 -1.08 2.08
C GLY A 45 -18.21 0.02 1.69
N ASP A 46 -18.45 1.22 2.20
CA ASP A 46 -17.73 2.44 1.79
C ASP A 46 -16.45 2.63 2.61
N VAL A 47 -15.44 1.79 2.35
CA VAL A 47 -14.12 1.91 2.97
C VAL A 47 -13.16 2.63 2.04
N ILE A 48 -12.58 3.73 2.50
CA ILE A 48 -11.50 4.43 1.80
C ILE A 48 -10.22 3.60 1.92
N PHE A 49 -9.63 3.26 0.78
CA PHE A 49 -8.37 2.52 0.72
C PHE A 49 -7.24 3.41 0.22
N THR A 50 -6.13 3.44 0.96
CA THR A 50 -4.93 4.20 0.59
C THR A 50 -3.75 3.25 0.38
N ALA A 51 -3.22 3.20 -0.84
CA ALA A 51 -1.89 2.66 -1.08
C ALA A 51 -0.85 3.71 -0.66
N ARG A 52 0.07 3.35 0.23
CA ARG A 52 1.09 4.27 0.74
C ARG A 52 2.48 3.77 0.36
N THR A 53 3.33 4.68 -0.12
CA THR A 53 4.75 4.39 -0.28
C THR A 53 5.55 5.01 0.86
N GLU A 54 6.47 4.24 1.43
CA GLU A 54 7.45 4.70 2.41
C GLU A 54 8.77 5.12 1.74
N GLY A 55 8.84 5.12 0.40
CA GLY A 55 10.09 5.40 -0.32
C GLY A 55 10.71 6.77 -0.02
N PHE A 56 9.88 7.79 0.25
CA PHE A 56 10.37 9.11 0.65
C PHE A 56 11.02 9.09 2.03
N ILE A 57 10.49 8.29 2.95
CA ILE A 57 10.96 8.17 4.34
C ILE A 57 12.17 7.24 4.42
N LYS A 58 12.19 6.16 3.61
CA LYS A 58 13.16 5.06 3.73
C LYS A 58 14.31 5.08 2.72
N THR A 59 14.13 5.66 1.53
CA THR A 59 15.08 5.48 0.40
C THR A 59 15.63 6.77 -0.21
N HIS A 60 15.39 7.92 0.40
CA HIS A 60 15.69 9.29 -0.06
C HIS A 60 14.61 9.91 -0.95
N PRO A 61 14.40 11.24 -0.87
CA PRO A 61 13.28 11.96 -1.50
C PRO A 61 13.26 12.02 -3.03
N LYS A 62 14.21 11.36 -3.72
CA LYS A 62 14.34 11.35 -5.18
C LYS A 62 14.27 9.94 -5.78
N SER A 63 13.61 8.98 -5.12
CA SER A 63 13.48 7.64 -5.69
C SER A 63 12.33 7.59 -6.71
N ASP A 64 12.60 7.04 -7.90
CA ASP A 64 11.60 6.86 -8.97
C ASP A 64 10.42 5.98 -8.52
N GLN A 65 10.64 5.13 -7.50
CA GLN A 65 9.61 4.31 -6.88
C GLN A 65 8.49 5.15 -6.24
N VAL A 66 8.80 6.31 -5.64
CA VAL A 66 7.77 7.17 -5.03
C VAL A 66 6.76 7.65 -6.07
N SER A 67 7.24 8.11 -7.22
CA SER A 67 6.37 8.55 -8.33
C SER A 67 5.62 7.39 -8.96
N ALA A 68 6.23 6.21 -9.04
CA ALA A 68 5.60 5.03 -9.61
C ALA A 68 4.44 4.50 -8.74
N THR A 69 4.56 4.52 -7.41
CA THR A 69 3.50 4.04 -6.50
C THR A 69 2.26 4.94 -6.52
N VAL A 70 2.41 6.25 -6.68
CA VAL A 70 1.27 7.18 -6.77
C VAL A 70 0.37 6.90 -7.98
N ASN A 71 0.94 6.40 -9.09
CA ASN A 71 0.22 6.11 -10.33
C ASN A 71 -0.29 4.66 -10.45
N MET A 72 -0.22 3.86 -9.38
CA MET A 72 -0.64 2.45 -9.41
C MET A 72 -2.16 2.24 -9.44
N LEU A 73 -2.95 3.28 -9.14
CA LEU A 73 -4.43 3.28 -9.06
C LEU A 73 -5.01 4.22 -10.11
#